data_AF-A0AAJ0DD07-F1
#
_entry.id   AF-A0AAJ0DD07-F1
#
_cell.length_a   1.000
_cell.length_b   1.000
_cell.length_c   1.000
_cell.angle_alpha   90.00
_cell.angle_beta   90.00
_cell.angle_gamma   90.00
#
_symmetry.space_group_name_H-M   'P 1'
#
loop_
_entity.id
_entity.type
_entity.pdbx_description
1 polymer ?
#
loop_
_entity_poly.entity_id
_entity_poly.type
_entity_poly.pdbx_seq_one_letter_code
_entity_poly.pdbx_strand_id
1 'polypeptide(L)'
;MEGKVIAITGGASGICLATAQVLSSRGAKISICDISDESLAKAKDEIGGDTVDKFGSLDGAANVAGTIGKKHGQHSVDEEDEDMWDLIVGVNLTHGVVAITKTAAIDSDPKAFE
;
A
#
# COMPACT_ATOMS: atom_id res chain seq x y z
N MET A 1 -4.88 16.58 7.51
CA MET A 1 -5.31 15.39 6.75
C MET A 1 -6.77 15.48 6.36
N GLU A 2 -7.57 16.30 7.06
CA GLU A 2 -8.93 16.70 6.67
C GLU A 2 -9.14 16.79 5.14
N GLY A 3 -10.09 16.00 4.65
CA GLY A 3 -10.52 16.00 3.24
C GLY A 3 -9.55 15.36 2.24
N LYS A 4 -8.37 14.92 2.68
CA LYS A 4 -7.37 14.28 1.81
C LYS A 4 -7.66 12.81 1.61
N VAL A 5 -7.52 12.33 0.37
CA VAL A 5 -7.69 10.92 0.01
C VAL A 5 -6.32 10.26 -0.16
N ILE A 6 -6.01 9.27 0.69
CA ILE A 6 -4.70 8.60 0.71
C ILE A 6 -4.85 7.10 0.42
N ALA A 7 -4.09 6.60 -0.55
CA ALA A 7 -3.96 5.17 -0.84
C ALA A 7 -2.85 4.53 0.04
N ILE A 8 -3.08 3.34 0.58
CA ILE A 8 -2.13 2.61 1.43
C ILE A 8 -2.07 1.13 1.03
N THR A 9 -0.86 0.60 0.85
CA THR A 9 -0.66 -0.82 0.56
C THR A 9 -0.59 -1.69 1.81
N GLY A 10 -1.12 -2.92 1.71
CA GLY A 10 -1.11 -3.89 2.81
C GLY A 10 -1.88 -3.41 4.03
N GLY A 11 -2.84 -2.50 3.84
CA GLY A 11 -3.48 -1.71 4.88
C GLY A 11 -4.34 -2.51 5.85
N ALA A 12 -4.42 -3.84 5.72
CA ALA A 12 -5.25 -4.67 6.58
C ALA A 12 -4.55 -5.20 7.84
N SER A 13 -3.24 -4.98 8.02
CA SER A 13 -2.55 -5.44 9.23
C SER A 13 -1.30 -4.62 9.59
N GLY A 14 -0.78 -4.87 10.79
CA GLY A 14 0.53 -4.39 11.24
C GLY A 14 0.71 -2.87 11.13
N ILE A 15 1.89 -2.45 10.65
CA ILE A 15 2.24 -1.03 10.49
C ILE A 15 1.34 -0.34 9.46
N CYS A 16 0.92 -1.05 8.42
CA CYS A 16 0.07 -0.49 7.37
C CYS A 16 -1.32 -0.12 7.93
N LEU A 17 -1.95 -1.01 8.70
CA LEU A 17 -3.21 -0.74 9.38
C LEU A 17 -3.10 0.39 10.41
N ALA A 18 -2.04 0.38 11.22
CA ALA A 18 -1.78 1.47 12.15
C ALA A 18 -1.61 2.82 11.43
N THR A 19 -0.95 2.82 10.26
CA THR A 19 -0.83 4.01 9.41
C THR A 19 -2.20 4.48 8.94
N ALA A 20 -3.06 3.56 8.47
CA ALA A 20 -4.42 3.87 8.05
C ALA A 20 -5.25 4.49 9.18
N GLN A 21 -5.20 3.91 10.39
CA GLN A 21 -5.88 4.43 11.58
C GLN A 21 -5.38 5.83 11.98
N VAL A 22 -4.06 6.06 11.97
CA VAL A 22 -3.48 7.36 12.31
C VAL A 22 -3.85 8.43 11.29
N LEU A 23 -3.89 8.10 9.99
CA LEU A 23 -4.29 9.05 8.96
C LEU A 23 -5.81 9.33 9.00
N SER A 24 -6.63 8.30 9.19
CA SER A 24 -8.10 8.41 9.33
C SER A 24 -8.47 9.28 10.53
N SER A 25 -7.87 9.03 11.71
CA SER A 25 -8.11 9.84 12.93
C SER A 25 -7.70 11.31 12.80
N ARG A 26 -6.93 11.68 11.76
CA ARG A 26 -6.56 13.06 11.43
C ARG A 26 -7.45 13.68 10.33
N GLY A 27 -8.51 12.99 9.92
CA GLY A 27 -9.50 13.44 8.94
C GLY A 27 -9.21 13.06 7.48
N ALA A 28 -8.24 12.17 7.22
CA ALA A 28 -8.07 11.63 5.87
C ALA A 28 -9.15 10.61 5.56
N LYS A 29 -9.51 10.51 4.28
CA LYS A 29 -10.21 9.34 3.73
C LYS A 29 -9.16 8.35 3.25
N ILE A 30 -9.33 7.08 3.59
CA ILE A 30 -8.31 6.06 3.32
C ILE A 30 -8.83 5.08 2.27
N SER A 31 -7.95 4.75 1.33
CA SER A 31 -8.08 3.58 0.46
C SER A 31 -7.01 2.58 0.83
N ILE A 32 -7.40 1.36 1.21
CA ILE A 32 -6.49 0.28 1.56
C ILE A 32 -6.63 -0.88 0.57
N CYS A 33 -5.53 -1.57 0.30
CA CYS A 33 -5.53 -2.87 -0.34
C CYS A 33 -4.79 -3.91 0.51
N ASP A 34 -5.17 -5.16 0.36
CA ASP A 34 -4.50 -6.30 0.94
C ASP A 34 -4.74 -7.54 0.06
N ILE A 35 -3.93 -8.58 0.23
CA ILE A 35 -4.12 -9.85 -0.48
C ILE A 35 -5.25 -10.69 0.12
N SER A 36 -5.64 -10.40 1.37
CA SER A 36 -6.69 -11.10 2.09
C SER A 36 -7.96 -10.25 2.17
N ASP A 37 -9.00 -10.63 1.43
CA ASP A 37 -10.31 -9.98 1.49
C ASP A 37 -10.92 -10.02 2.91
N GLU A 38 -10.70 -11.12 3.64
CA GLU A 38 -11.18 -11.26 5.01
C GLU A 38 -10.49 -10.25 5.94
N SER A 39 -9.17 -10.11 5.82
CA SER A 39 -8.42 -9.12 6.60
C SER A 39 -8.84 -7.70 6.22
N LEU A 40 -9.06 -7.45 4.93
CA LEU A 40 -9.50 -6.16 4.43
C LEU A 40 -10.86 -5.77 5.00
N ALA A 41 -11.80 -6.71 5.08
CA ALA A 41 -13.11 -6.48 5.68
C ALA A 41 -13.00 -6.10 7.17
N LYS A 42 -12.20 -6.83 7.95
CA LYS A 42 -11.94 -6.51 9.37
C LYS A 42 -11.28 -5.14 9.53
N ALA A 43 -10.30 -4.82 8.69
CA ALA A 43 -9.60 -3.55 8.74
C ALA A 43 -10.52 -2.36 8.45
N LYS A 44 -11.50 -2.50 7.54
CA LYS A 44 -12.52 -1.47 7.31
C LYS A 44 -13.31 -1.15 8.58
N ASP A 45 -13.69 -2.18 9.33
CA ASP A 45 -14.40 -2.01 10.60
C ASP A 45 -13.49 -1.37 11.67
N GLU A 46 -12.21 -1.77 11.73
CA GLU A 46 -11.26 -1.28 12.72
C GLU A 46 -10.78 0.16 12.49
N ILE A 47 -10.59 0.57 11.23
CA ILE A 47 -10.13 1.93 10.89
C ILE A 47 -11.19 2.95 11.26
N GLY A 48 -12.46 2.62 11.04
CA GLY A 48 -13.59 3.52 11.24
C GLY A 48 -13.55 4.74 10.31
N GLY A 49 -14.74 5.24 9.98
CA GLY A 49 -14.90 6.41 9.08
C GLY A 49 -14.98 6.05 7.60
N ASP A 50 -14.96 7.08 6.75
CA ASP A 50 -15.15 7.03 5.29
C ASP A 50 -14.01 6.25 4.60
N THR A 51 -14.05 4.92 4.70
CA THR A 51 -13.29 4.02 3.82
C THR A 51 -14.09 3.86 2.55
N VAL A 52 -13.43 3.97 1.40
CA VAL A 52 -14.14 4.17 0.14
C VAL A 52 -13.63 3.18 -0.89
N ASP A 53 -14.56 2.45 -1.50
CA ASP A 53 -14.24 1.31 -2.34
C ASP A 53 -13.67 1.71 -3.70
N LYS A 54 -13.94 2.95 -4.16
CA LYS A 54 -13.37 3.56 -5.37
C LYS A 54 -13.30 5.07 -5.19
N PHE A 55 -12.29 5.71 -5.77
CA PHE A 55 -12.15 7.16 -5.74
C PHE A 55 -11.85 7.78 -7.09
N GLY A 56 -12.19 9.07 -7.18
CA GLY A 56 -11.61 10.03 -8.13
C GLY A 56 -10.17 10.37 -7.75
N SER A 57 -9.78 11.64 -7.78
CA SER A 57 -8.37 12.04 -7.61
C SER A 57 -7.80 11.70 -6.24
N LEU A 58 -6.64 11.02 -6.21
CA LEU A 58 -5.86 10.73 -5.01
C LEU A 58 -5.00 11.96 -4.63
N ASP A 59 -4.90 12.27 -3.34
CA ASP A 59 -3.99 13.32 -2.84
C ASP A 59 -2.60 12.79 -2.48
N GLY A 60 -2.46 11.48 -2.32
CA GLY A 60 -1.19 10.85 -1.97
C GLY A 60 -1.26 9.34 -1.83
N ALA A 61 -0.09 8.72 -1.69
CA ALA A 61 0.07 7.28 -1.49
C ALA A 61 1.10 6.99 -0.38
N ALA A 62 0.84 5.94 0.39
CA ALA A 62 1.76 5.36 1.36
C ALA A 62 2.06 3.90 0.95
N ASN A 63 3.25 3.69 0.38
CA ASN A 63 3.71 2.37 -0.02
C ASN A 63 4.40 1.70 1.18
N VAL A 64 3.63 0.96 1.98
CA VAL A 64 4.08 0.40 3.27
C VAL A 64 4.21 -1.13 3.22
N ALA A 65 3.43 -1.80 2.38
CA ALA A 65 3.52 -3.24 2.20
C ALA A 65 4.94 -3.66 1.78
N GLY A 66 5.43 -4.71 2.41
CA GLY A 66 6.70 -5.33 2.06
C GLY A 66 6.72 -6.79 2.48
N THR A 67 7.50 -7.58 1.75
CA THR A 67 7.79 -8.97 2.09
C THR A 67 9.29 -9.14 2.29
N ILE A 68 9.64 -10.11 3.13
CA ILE A 68 11.01 -10.58 3.31
C ILE A 68 11.08 -12.03 2.84
N GLY A 69 12.18 -12.38 2.17
CA GLY A 69 12.37 -13.73 1.63
C GLY A 69 12.43 -14.80 2.71
N LYS A 70 12.34 -16.07 2.28
CA LYS A 70 12.37 -17.24 3.18
C LYS A 70 13.69 -17.36 3.97
N LYS A 71 14.79 -16.86 3.42
CA LYS A 71 16.10 -16.81 4.08
C LYS A 71 16.21 -15.51 4.87
N HIS A 72 16.13 -15.61 6.18
CA HIS A 72 16.34 -14.46 7.06
C HIS A 72 17.82 -14.34 7.42
N GLY A 73 18.36 -13.12 7.37
CA GLY A 73 19.76 -12.83 7.72
C GLY A 73 20.69 -12.71 6.51
N GLN A 74 21.99 -12.67 6.77
CA GLN A 74 23.03 -12.53 5.75
C GLN A 74 23.34 -13.89 5.12
N HIS A 75 23.34 -13.93 3.80
CA HIS A 75 23.75 -15.08 2.99
C HIS A 75 24.50 -14.55 1.76
N SER A 76 25.20 -15.43 1.05
CA SER A 76 25.95 -15.02 -0.13
C SER A 76 25.00 -14.76 -1.30
N VAL A 77 25.32 -13.78 -2.15
CA VAL A 77 24.44 -13.38 -3.26
C VAL A 77 24.23 -14.50 -4.29
N ASP A 78 25.22 -15.38 -4.46
CA ASP A 78 25.14 -16.54 -5.36
C ASP A 78 24.22 -17.65 -4.83
N GLU A 79 23.82 -17.58 -3.56
CA GLU A 79 22.87 -18.51 -2.96
C GLU A 79 21.42 -18.05 -3.17
N GLU A 80 21.18 -16.88 -3.78
CA GLU A 80 19.83 -16.39 -3.95
C GLU A 80 19.03 -17.06 -5.05
N ASP A 81 17.78 -17.30 -4.67
CA ASP A 81 16.76 -17.84 -5.55
C ASP A 81 16.17 -16.69 -6.37
N GLU A 82 16.28 -16.79 -7.70
CA GLU A 82 15.83 -15.74 -8.63
C GLU A 82 14.32 -15.48 -8.49
N ASP A 83 13.50 -16.53 -8.31
CA ASP A 83 12.06 -16.39 -8.11
C ASP A 83 11.73 -15.63 -6.81
N MET A 84 12.49 -15.90 -5.74
CA MET A 84 12.36 -15.16 -4.48
C MET A 84 12.82 -13.71 -4.62
N TRP A 85 13.93 -13.47 -5.33
CA TRP A 85 14.41 -12.13 -5.62
C TRP A 85 13.35 -11.32 -6.38
N ASP A 86 12.80 -11.90 -7.44
CA ASP A 86 11.76 -11.27 -8.26
C ASP A 86 10.49 -11.01 -7.45
N LEU A 87 10.12 -11.89 -6.53
CA LEU A 87 9.01 -11.65 -5.60
C LEU A 87 9.27 -10.46 -4.68
N ILE A 88 10.45 -10.40 -4.04
CA ILE A 88 10.80 -9.33 -3.09
C ILE A 88 10.88 -7.99 -3.82
N VAL A 89 11.59 -7.93 -4.95
CA VAL A 89 11.71 -6.71 -5.76
C VAL A 89 10.35 -6.34 -6.36
N GLY A 90 9.57 -7.33 -6.78
CA GLY A 90 8.20 -7.21 -7.25
C GLY A 90 7.32 -6.48 -6.24
N VAL A 91 7.25 -6.99 -5.01
CA VAL A 91 6.41 -6.42 -3.96
C VAL A 91 6.97 -5.11 -3.42
N ASN A 92 8.26 -5.05 -3.09
CA ASN A 92 8.81 -3.93 -2.33
C ASN A 92 9.18 -2.71 -3.19
N LEU A 93 9.39 -2.88 -4.50
CA LEU A 93 9.88 -1.83 -5.39
C LEU A 93 9.03 -1.67 -6.64
N THR A 94 9.00 -2.67 -7.53
CA THR A 94 8.44 -2.44 -8.88
C THR A 94 6.92 -2.37 -8.87
N HIS A 95 6.22 -3.40 -8.42
CA HIS A 95 4.76 -3.39 -8.44
C HIS A 95 4.17 -2.65 -7.24
N GLY A 96 4.71 -2.83 -6.03
CA GLY A 96 4.17 -2.15 -4.84
C GLY A 96 4.39 -0.64 -4.86
N VAL A 97 5.60 -0.17 -5.19
CA VAL A 97 5.92 1.26 -5.13
C VAL A 97 5.61 1.95 -6.47
N VAL A 98 6.15 1.47 -7.59
CA VAL A 98 6.04 2.19 -8.87
C VAL A 98 4.60 2.18 -9.40
N ALA A 99 3.89 1.05 -9.36
CA ALA A 99 2.54 1.00 -9.92
C ALA A 99 1.57 1.91 -9.14
N ILE A 100 1.65 1.89 -7.81
CA ILE A 100 0.72 2.66 -6.97
C ILE A 100 1.05 4.14 -6.98
N THR A 101 2.33 4.51 -7.00
CA THR A 101 2.72 5.90 -7.20
C THR A 101 2.30 6.42 -8.57
N LYS A 102 2.38 5.59 -9.64
CA LYS A 102 1.86 5.97 -10.96
C LYS A 102 0.35 6.16 -10.96
N THR A 103 -0.40 5.23 -10.38
CA THR A 103 -1.86 5.35 -10.26
C THR A 103 -2.24 6.60 -9.47
N ALA A 104 -1.61 6.84 -8.31
CA ALA A 104 -1.84 8.04 -7.52
C ALA A 104 -1.51 9.33 -8.28
N ALA A 105 -0.42 9.36 -9.05
CA ALA A 105 -0.05 10.52 -9.85
C ALA A 105 -1.04 10.78 -11.00
N ILE A 106 -1.45 9.74 -11.75
CA ILE A 106 -2.44 9.85 -12.83
C ILE A 106 -3.80 10.29 -12.28
N ASP A 107 -4.24 9.71 -11.17
CA ASP A 107 -5.53 10.07 -10.58
C ASP A 107 -5.51 11.52 -10.06
N SER A 108 -4.35 11.99 -9.56
CA SER A 108 -4.19 13.37 -9.08
C SER A 108 -4.16 14.41 -10.21
N ASP A 109 -3.58 14.06 -11.36
CA ASP A 109 -3.53 14.89 -12.58
C ASP A 109 -3.46 13.97 -13.82
N PRO A 110 -4.60 13.74 -14.50
CA PRO A 110 -4.66 12.85 -15.66
C PRO A 110 -3.77 13.23 -16.83
N LYS A 111 -3.25 14.47 -16.85
CA LYS A 111 -2.35 14.98 -17.90
C LYS A 111 -0.87 14.91 -17.53
N ALA A 112 -0.52 14.44 -16.33
CA ALA A 112 0.85 14.44 -15.82
C ALA A 112 1.85 13.60 -16.66
N PHE A 113 1.35 12.76 -17.58
CA PHE A 113 2.14 11.85 -18.39
C PHE A 113 1.79 11.85 -19.89
N GLU A 114 1.03 12.85 -20.36
CA GLU A 114 0.90 13.17 -21.80
C GLU A 114 2.10 13.99 -22.29
#